data_AF-Q89UU1-F1
#
_entry.id   AF-Q89UU1-F1
#
_cell.length_a   1.000
_cell.length_b   1.000
_cell.length_c   1.000
_cell.angle_alpha   90.00
_cell.angle_beta   90.00
_cell.angle_gamma   90.00
#
_symmetry.space_group_name_H-M   'P 1'
#
loop_
_entity.id
_entity.type
_entity.pdbx_description
1 polymer ?
#
loop_
_entity_poly.entity_id
_entity_poly.type
_entity_poly.pdbx_seq_one_letter_code
_entity_poly.pdbx_strand_id
1 'polypeptide(L)'
;MTEVGDIKPAGILAFWREAGRERWYKRSEAFDAEVRRRFLALWQQAAAGELASWEASDDGALALVIVLDQFPRNMFRGDPRTFSSDALAREIARRAIDRGADRRIDPALLEFLYMPFMHSEHLPDQLHCIALFQDADNAENLKYAREHADIIRRFGRFPHRNRVLGRPTTEEEQAFLDNGGFSG
;
A
#
# COMPACT_ATOMS: atom_id res chain seq x y z
N MET A 1 -4.95 -9.25 -23.66
CA MET A 1 -5.43 -10.22 -22.67
C MET A 1 -4.21 -10.94 -22.11
N THR A 2 -3.61 -10.41 -21.04
CA THR A 2 -2.51 -11.11 -20.35
C THR A 2 -3.07 -12.34 -19.65
N GLU A 3 -2.60 -13.52 -20.04
CA GLU A 3 -2.95 -14.80 -19.41
C GLU A 3 -2.61 -14.80 -17.90
N VAL A 4 -3.13 -15.81 -17.21
CA VAL A 4 -2.95 -16.12 -15.78
C VAL A 4 -1.47 -16.42 -15.41
N GLY A 5 -0.48 -16.11 -16.26
CA GLY A 5 0.87 -16.67 -16.20
C GLY A 5 2.04 -15.70 -15.93
N ASP A 6 1.88 -14.38 -16.01
CA ASP A 6 3.02 -13.49 -15.76
C ASP A 6 3.11 -13.01 -14.31
N ILE A 7 3.45 -13.95 -13.43
CA ILE A 7 3.75 -13.70 -12.01
C ILE A 7 5.18 -13.21 -11.79
N LYS A 8 5.86 -12.68 -12.82
CA LYS A 8 7.17 -12.02 -12.67
C LYS A 8 6.98 -10.53 -12.36
N PRO A 9 8.01 -9.83 -11.85
CA PRO A 9 7.91 -8.40 -11.57
C PRO A 9 7.29 -7.58 -12.71
N ALA A 10 7.77 -7.78 -13.95
CA ALA A 10 7.27 -7.06 -15.12
C ALA A 10 5.78 -7.26 -15.36
N GLY A 11 5.26 -8.48 -15.17
CA GLY A 11 3.83 -8.79 -15.32
C GLY A 11 2.97 -8.13 -14.24
N ILE A 12 3.48 -8.03 -13.00
CA ILE A 12 2.79 -7.31 -11.91
C ILE A 12 2.73 -5.82 -12.21
N LEU A 13 3.85 -5.22 -12.59
CA LEU A 13 3.90 -3.79 -12.93
C LEU A 13 3.04 -3.46 -14.16
N ALA A 14 3.05 -4.33 -15.18
CA ALA A 14 2.18 -4.19 -16.35
C ALA A 14 0.69 -4.27 -15.98
N PHE A 15 0.29 -5.30 -15.21
CA PHE A 15 -1.09 -5.43 -14.73
C PHE A 15 -1.54 -4.20 -13.94
N TRP A 16 -0.71 -3.73 -13.02
CA TRP A 16 -1.06 -2.60 -12.17
C TRP A 16 -1.15 -1.31 -12.99
N ARG A 17 -0.20 -1.07 -13.90
CA ARG A 17 -0.24 0.06 -14.84
C ARG A 17 -1.50 0.05 -15.71
N GLU A 18 -1.84 -1.09 -16.29
CA GLU A 18 -3.04 -1.26 -17.14
C GLU A 18 -4.35 -1.06 -16.37
N ALA A 19 -4.38 -1.40 -15.08
CA ALA A 19 -5.56 -1.18 -14.25
C ALA A 19 -5.88 0.32 -14.08
N GLY A 20 -4.85 1.14 -13.90
CA GLY A 20 -4.92 2.59 -13.82
C GLY A 20 -5.63 3.15 -12.58
N ARG A 21 -5.54 4.47 -12.39
CA ARG A 21 -6.03 5.21 -11.19
C ARG A 21 -7.48 4.88 -10.82
N GLU A 22 -8.36 4.73 -11.80
CA GLU A 22 -9.75 4.39 -11.51
C GLU A 22 -9.87 3.06 -10.74
N ARG A 23 -9.12 2.03 -11.13
CA ARG A 23 -9.20 0.72 -10.47
C ARG A 23 -8.36 0.62 -9.20
N TRP A 24 -7.32 1.44 -9.07
CA TRP A 24 -6.51 1.51 -7.85
C TRP A 24 -7.34 2.03 -6.68
N TYR A 25 -8.10 3.11 -6.89
CA TYR A 25 -8.77 3.84 -5.81
C TYR A 25 -10.27 3.57 -5.71
N LYS A 26 -10.93 3.16 -6.79
CA LYS A 26 -12.37 2.85 -6.75
C LYS A 26 -12.60 1.38 -6.38
N ARG A 27 -13.37 1.15 -5.33
CA ARG A 27 -13.84 -0.20 -4.99
C ARG A 27 -14.64 -0.80 -6.15
N SER A 28 -14.27 -2.03 -6.53
CA SER A 28 -14.93 -2.80 -7.58
C SER A 28 -14.82 -4.28 -7.25
N GLU A 29 -15.95 -4.93 -6.96
CA GLU A 29 -15.97 -6.36 -6.61
C GLU A 29 -15.40 -7.25 -7.72
N ALA A 30 -15.61 -6.85 -8.98
CA ALA A 30 -15.06 -7.56 -10.13
C ALA A 30 -13.52 -7.47 -10.18
N PHE A 31 -12.97 -6.28 -9.91
CA PHE A 31 -11.52 -6.10 -9.89
C PHE A 31 -10.89 -6.77 -8.66
N ASP A 32 -11.53 -6.67 -7.50
CA ASP A 32 -11.10 -7.34 -6.27
C ASP A 32 -11.05 -8.87 -6.47
N ALA A 33 -12.07 -9.44 -7.10
CA ALA A 33 -12.12 -10.86 -7.45
C ALA A 33 -11.03 -11.23 -8.46
N GLU A 34 -10.74 -10.37 -9.44
CA GLU A 34 -9.64 -10.57 -10.39
C GLU A 34 -8.28 -10.61 -9.69
N VAL A 35 -7.98 -9.59 -8.86
CA VAL A 35 -6.73 -9.50 -8.10
C VAL A 35 -6.57 -10.73 -7.21
N ARG A 36 -7.62 -11.10 -6.46
CA ARG A 36 -7.59 -12.30 -5.60
C ARG A 36 -7.35 -13.57 -6.40
N ARG A 37 -8.08 -13.78 -7.50
CA ARG A 37 -7.94 -14.99 -8.32
C ARG A 37 -6.54 -15.12 -8.93
N ARG A 38 -5.93 -14.00 -9.34
CA ARG A 38 -4.62 -14.01 -10.02
C ARG A 38 -3.43 -14.05 -9.06
N PHE A 39 -3.51 -13.34 -7.93
CA PHE A 39 -2.32 -13.01 -7.14
C PHE A 39 -2.36 -13.47 -5.69
N LEU A 40 -3.42 -14.16 -5.23
CA LEU A 40 -3.47 -14.67 -3.85
C LEU A 40 -2.29 -15.59 -3.52
N ALA A 41 -1.97 -16.55 -4.41
CA ALA A 41 -0.84 -17.45 -4.20
C ALA A 41 0.50 -16.71 -4.20
N LEU A 42 0.66 -15.70 -5.07
CA LEU A 42 1.86 -14.88 -5.12
C LEU A 42 2.04 -14.05 -3.84
N TRP A 43 0.96 -13.47 -3.32
CA TRP A 43 0.99 -12.77 -2.04
C TRP A 43 1.36 -13.70 -0.89
N GLN A 44 0.86 -14.94 -0.87
CA GLN A 44 1.26 -15.93 0.15
C GLN A 44 2.77 -16.23 0.10
N GLN A 45 3.34 -16.42 -1.10
CA GLN A 45 4.78 -16.62 -1.28
C GLN A 45 5.59 -15.39 -0.86
N ALA A 46 5.15 -14.20 -1.26
CA ALA A 46 5.79 -12.94 -0.90
C ALA A 46 5.78 -12.73 0.63
N ALA A 47 4.62 -12.96 1.28
CA ALA A 47 4.46 -12.83 2.73
C ALA A 47 5.26 -13.88 3.51
N ALA A 48 5.54 -15.04 2.91
CA ALA A 48 6.43 -16.07 3.46
C ALA A 48 7.93 -15.77 3.21
N GLY A 49 8.27 -14.70 2.49
CA GLY A 49 9.64 -14.31 2.17
C GLY A 49 10.28 -15.11 1.02
N GLU A 50 9.52 -15.96 0.33
CA GLU A 50 10.02 -16.84 -0.74
C GLU A 50 10.48 -16.07 -1.99
N LEU A 51 10.06 -14.81 -2.12
CA LEU A 51 10.37 -13.95 -3.25
C LEU A 51 11.43 -12.88 -2.95
N ALA A 52 12.17 -13.00 -1.84
CA ALA A 52 13.18 -12.01 -1.43
C ALA A 52 14.22 -11.68 -2.52
N SER A 53 14.51 -12.63 -3.41
CA SER A 53 15.43 -12.42 -4.54
C SER A 53 14.97 -11.31 -5.51
N TRP A 54 13.68 -10.98 -5.56
CA TRP A 54 13.18 -9.88 -6.39
C TRP A 54 13.67 -8.51 -5.94
N GLU A 55 14.03 -8.35 -4.67
CA GLU A 55 14.55 -7.08 -4.17
C GLU A 55 15.88 -6.66 -4.79
N ALA A 56 16.57 -7.58 -5.49
CA ALA A 56 17.81 -7.33 -6.21
C ALA A 56 17.66 -6.36 -7.40
N SER A 57 16.42 -6.08 -7.85
CA SER A 57 16.14 -5.06 -8.87
C SER A 57 15.12 -4.03 -8.38
N ASP A 58 15.12 -2.85 -9.00
CA ASP A 58 14.19 -1.77 -8.66
C ASP A 58 12.74 -2.18 -8.98
N ASP A 59 12.51 -2.74 -10.17
CA ASP A 59 11.20 -3.26 -10.58
C ASP A 59 10.73 -4.42 -9.70
N GLY A 60 11.64 -5.31 -9.29
CA GLY A 60 11.32 -6.43 -8.43
C GLY A 60 10.90 -5.99 -7.02
N ALA A 61 11.58 -5.00 -6.44
CA ALA A 61 11.16 -4.41 -5.18
C ALA A 61 9.81 -3.69 -5.29
N LEU A 62 9.59 -2.89 -6.35
CA LEU A 62 8.30 -2.22 -6.56
C LEU A 62 7.16 -3.23 -6.73
N ALA A 63 7.38 -4.30 -7.50
CA ALA A 63 6.41 -5.36 -7.67
C ALA A 63 6.07 -6.05 -6.33
N LEU A 64 7.08 -6.36 -5.50
CA LEU A 64 6.86 -6.90 -4.16
C LEU A 64 6.04 -5.94 -3.30
N VAL A 65 6.35 -4.64 -3.32
CA VAL A 65 5.59 -3.63 -2.58
C VAL A 65 4.13 -3.62 -3.02
N ILE A 66 3.84 -3.61 -4.32
CA ILE A 66 2.46 -3.69 -4.83
C ILE A 66 1.76 -4.99 -4.38
N VAL A 67 2.45 -6.13 -4.46
CA VAL A 67 1.91 -7.43 -4.04
C VAL A 67 1.59 -7.44 -2.55
N LEU A 68 2.42 -6.82 -1.71
CA LEU A 68 2.33 -6.89 -0.24
C LEU A 68 1.51 -5.74 0.37
N ASP A 69 1.38 -4.60 -0.31
CA ASP A 69 0.67 -3.43 0.19
C ASP A 69 -0.64 -3.20 -0.57
N GLN A 70 -0.61 -3.15 -1.90
CA GLN A 70 -1.80 -2.81 -2.68
C GLN A 70 -2.78 -3.98 -2.81
N PHE A 71 -2.30 -5.16 -3.22
CA PHE A 71 -3.19 -6.30 -3.46
C PHE A 71 -4.02 -6.71 -2.23
N PRO A 72 -3.48 -6.75 -0.99
CA PRO A 72 -4.27 -7.08 0.19
C PRO A 72 -5.49 -6.16 0.40
N ARG A 73 -5.38 -4.88 0.03
CA ARG A 73 -6.46 -3.89 0.13
C ARG A 73 -7.61 -4.15 -0.86
N ASN A 74 -7.33 -4.83 -1.97
CA ASN A 74 -8.35 -5.39 -2.87
C ASN A 74 -8.81 -6.77 -2.42
N MET A 75 -7.87 -7.65 -2.05
CA MET A 75 -8.14 -9.06 -1.79
C MET A 75 -8.86 -9.30 -0.47
N PHE A 76 -8.70 -8.47 0.56
CA PHE A 76 -9.12 -8.80 1.93
C PHE A 76 -9.99 -7.71 2.57
N ARG A 77 -10.81 -7.00 1.80
CA ARG A 77 -11.69 -5.94 2.35
C ARG A 77 -12.47 -6.39 3.59
N GLY A 78 -12.33 -5.63 4.67
CA GLY A 78 -13.00 -5.92 5.94
C GLY A 78 -12.39 -7.07 6.74
N ASP A 79 -11.21 -7.55 6.36
CA ASP A 79 -10.48 -8.63 7.02
C ASP A 79 -9.08 -8.16 7.47
N PRO A 80 -8.61 -8.56 8.67
CA PRO A 80 -7.32 -8.13 9.21
C PRO A 80 -6.13 -8.48 8.32
N ARG A 81 -6.25 -9.49 7.44
CA ARG A 81 -5.23 -9.83 6.43
C ARG A 81 -4.93 -8.69 5.46
N THR A 82 -5.79 -7.67 5.36
CA THR A 82 -5.51 -6.44 4.60
C THR A 82 -4.19 -5.80 5.04
N PHE A 83 -3.88 -5.86 6.34
CA PHE A 83 -2.74 -5.14 6.93
C PHE A 83 -1.59 -6.06 7.34
N SER A 84 -1.74 -7.38 7.19
CA SER A 84 -0.79 -8.35 7.76
C SER A 84 0.58 -8.33 7.09
N SER A 85 0.68 -7.79 5.87
CA SER A 85 1.93 -7.65 5.12
C SER A 85 2.45 -6.21 5.04
N ASP A 86 1.78 -5.23 5.67
CA ASP A 86 2.16 -3.81 5.62
C ASP A 86 3.60 -3.59 6.13
N ALA A 87 3.98 -4.26 7.21
CA ALA A 87 5.32 -4.12 7.79
C ALA A 87 6.42 -4.57 6.81
N LEU A 88 6.21 -5.72 6.15
CA LEU A 88 7.16 -6.25 5.18
C LEU A 88 7.24 -5.36 3.93
N ALA A 89 6.10 -4.90 3.40
CA ALA A 89 6.07 -3.98 2.28
C ALA A 89 6.87 -2.69 2.57
N ARG A 90 6.70 -2.14 3.77
CA ARG A 90 7.40 -0.93 4.23
C ARG A 90 8.92 -1.14 4.36
N GLU A 91 9.35 -2.31 4.85
CA GLU A 91 10.78 -2.63 4.93
C GLU A 91 11.42 -2.76 3.55
N ILE A 92 10.73 -3.41 2.60
CA ILE A 92 11.19 -3.53 1.21
C ILE A 92 11.25 -2.16 0.55
N ALA A 93 10.21 -1.33 0.71
CA ALA A 93 10.18 0.03 0.21
C ALA A 93 11.35 0.86 0.75
N ARG A 94 11.64 0.77 2.05
CA ARG A 94 12.77 1.47 2.66
C ARG A 94 14.11 1.03 2.04
N ARG A 95 14.36 -0.28 1.93
CA ARG A 95 15.58 -0.79 1.30
C ARG A 95 15.71 -0.38 -0.17
N ALA A 96 14.60 -0.23 -0.88
CA ALA A 96 14.59 0.25 -2.27
C ALA A 96 14.92 1.75 -2.36
N ILE A 97 14.35 2.57 -1.48
CA ILE A 97 14.64 4.01 -1.43
C ILE A 97 16.08 4.27 -0.97
N ASP A 98 16.59 3.52 0.01
CA ASP A 98 17.97 3.65 0.51
C ASP A 98 19.03 3.41 -0.59
N ARG A 99 18.71 2.61 -1.62
CA ARG A 99 19.55 2.40 -2.82
C ARG A 99 19.18 3.29 -4.02
N GLY A 100 18.30 4.27 -3.82
CA GLY A 100 17.86 5.24 -4.82
C GLY A 100 16.98 4.68 -5.94
N ALA A 101 16.23 3.61 -5.69
CA ALA A 101 15.32 3.01 -6.68
C ALA A 101 14.22 3.98 -7.12
N ASP A 102 13.71 4.79 -6.19
CA ASP A 102 12.72 5.84 -6.39
C ASP A 102 13.07 6.83 -7.51
N ARG A 103 14.37 7.08 -7.75
CA ARG A 103 14.86 7.93 -8.85
C ARG A 103 14.94 7.22 -10.20
N ARG A 104 14.79 5.90 -10.24
CA ARG A 104 15.01 5.05 -11.43
C ARG A 104 13.75 4.32 -11.88
N ILE A 105 12.78 4.11 -11.01
CA ILE A 105 11.51 3.47 -11.35
C ILE A 105 10.60 4.40 -12.18
N ASP A 106 9.65 3.79 -12.87
CA ASP A 106 8.61 4.49 -13.64
C ASP A 106 7.85 5.50 -12.76
N PRO A 107 7.86 6.81 -13.09
CA PRO A 107 7.12 7.83 -12.36
C PRO A 107 5.63 7.53 -12.22
N ALA A 108 5.02 6.81 -13.17
CA ALA A 108 3.61 6.46 -13.12
C ALA A 108 3.25 5.48 -11.99
N LEU A 109 4.24 4.76 -11.45
CA LEU A 109 4.07 3.78 -10.38
C LEU A 109 4.83 4.16 -9.10
N LEU A 110 5.53 5.30 -9.10
CA LEU A 110 6.36 5.76 -7.99
C LEU A 110 5.57 5.89 -6.68
N GLU A 111 4.30 6.32 -6.74
CA GLU A 111 3.46 6.48 -5.56
C GLU A 111 3.36 5.19 -4.73
N PHE A 112 3.34 4.03 -5.37
CA PHE A 112 3.23 2.74 -4.69
C PHE A 112 4.48 2.38 -3.90
N LEU A 113 5.65 2.92 -4.24
CA LEU A 113 6.84 2.75 -3.42
C LEU A 113 6.76 3.54 -2.11
N TYR A 114 5.98 4.63 -2.08
CA TYR A 114 5.87 5.53 -0.93
C TYR A 114 4.66 5.22 -0.03
N MET A 115 3.59 4.65 -0.60
CA MET A 115 2.36 4.35 0.13
C MET A 115 2.52 3.43 1.37
N PRO A 116 3.47 2.46 1.44
CA PRO A 116 3.66 1.68 2.67
C PRO A 116 3.96 2.54 3.91
N PHE A 117 4.61 3.71 3.73
CA PHE A 117 4.83 4.66 4.82
C PHE A 117 3.55 5.42 5.19
N MET A 118 2.73 5.79 4.18
CA MET A 118 1.41 6.39 4.38
C MET A 118 0.47 5.46 5.16
N HIS A 119 0.59 4.16 4.94
CA HIS A 119 -0.24 3.15 5.58
C HIS A 119 0.21 2.75 6.99
N SER A 120 1.36 3.23 7.44
CA SER A 120 1.94 2.89 8.73
C SER A 120 1.26 3.63 9.89
N GLU A 121 0.98 2.92 10.99
CA GLU A 121 0.58 3.52 12.27
C GLU A 121 1.79 3.99 13.10
N HIS A 122 2.83 4.53 12.46
CA HIS A 122 4.05 5.04 13.11
C HIS A 122 4.38 6.45 12.60
N LEU A 123 4.42 7.43 13.49
CA LEU A 123 4.54 8.85 13.11
C LEU A 123 5.80 9.17 12.29
N PRO A 124 7.01 8.67 12.62
CA PRO A 124 8.18 8.86 11.76
C PRO A 124 8.01 8.41 10.31
N ASP A 125 7.23 7.35 10.06
CA ASP A 125 6.95 6.88 8.70
C ASP A 125 6.00 7.85 7.97
N GLN A 126 5.02 8.40 8.68
CA GLN A 126 4.14 9.43 8.15
C GLN A 126 4.90 10.69 7.73
N LEU A 127 5.84 11.14 8.56
CA LEU A 127 6.70 12.30 8.24
C LEU A 127 7.61 12.01 7.04
N HIS A 128 8.16 10.79 6.96
CA HIS A 128 8.95 10.36 5.82
C HIS A 128 8.12 10.34 4.53
N CYS A 129 6.88 9.83 4.59
CA CYS A 129 5.96 9.82 3.46
C CYS A 129 5.65 11.23 2.93
N ILE A 130 5.42 12.20 3.83
CA ILE A 130 5.23 13.61 3.47
C ILE A 130 6.45 14.14 2.72
N ALA A 131 7.66 13.89 3.22
CA ALA A 131 8.90 14.34 2.58
C ALA A 131 9.05 13.75 1.18
N LEU A 132 8.82 12.43 1.02
CA LEU A 132 8.89 11.74 -0.27
C LEU A 132 7.94 12.31 -1.32
N PHE A 133 6.67 12.54 -0.96
CA PHE A 133 5.69 13.12 -1.90
C PHE A 133 5.90 14.61 -2.17
N GLN A 134 6.49 15.34 -1.21
CA GLN A 134 6.90 16.72 -1.42
C GLN A 134 8.06 16.81 -2.42
N ASP A 135 9.08 15.96 -2.28
CA ASP A 135 10.24 15.92 -3.19
C ASP A 135 9.85 15.45 -4.60
N ALA A 136 8.84 14.58 -4.71
CA ALA A 136 8.30 14.11 -5.99
C ALA A 136 7.33 15.09 -6.67
N ASP A 137 7.08 16.27 -6.09
CA ASP A 137 6.14 17.29 -6.57
C ASP A 137 4.73 16.73 -6.88
N ASN A 138 4.29 15.73 -6.10
CA ASN A 138 2.99 15.09 -6.26
C ASN A 138 1.99 15.72 -5.26
N ALA A 139 1.42 16.86 -5.65
CA ALA A 139 0.52 17.64 -4.80
C ALA A 139 -0.71 16.85 -4.31
N GLU A 140 -1.24 15.95 -5.14
CA GLU A 140 -2.41 15.13 -4.80
C GLU A 140 -2.07 14.16 -3.67
N ASN A 141 -1.03 13.34 -3.82
CA ASN A 141 -0.63 12.39 -2.78
C ASN A 141 -0.02 13.08 -1.55
N LEU A 142 0.60 14.25 -1.72
CA LEU A 142 1.08 15.05 -0.58
C LEU A 142 -0.08 15.49 0.32
N LYS A 143 -1.23 15.83 -0.25
CA LYS A 143 -2.45 16.12 0.53
C LYS A 143 -2.86 14.91 1.36
N TYR A 144 -2.94 13.74 0.73
CA TYR A 144 -3.30 12.50 1.43
C TYR A 144 -2.27 12.11 2.50
N ALA A 145 -0.97 12.25 2.23
CA ALA A 145 0.09 11.98 3.19
C ALA A 145 -0.04 12.85 4.45
N ARG A 146 -0.43 14.13 4.30
CA ARG A 146 -0.68 15.04 5.42
C ARG A 146 -1.90 14.62 6.23
N GLU A 147 -3.01 14.28 5.56
CA GLU A 147 -4.22 13.78 6.22
C GLU A 147 -3.94 12.51 7.05
N HIS A 148 -3.20 11.55 6.49
CA HIS A 148 -2.80 10.35 7.23
C HIS A 148 -1.91 10.68 8.44
N ALA A 149 -0.92 11.57 8.26
CA ALA A 149 -0.03 11.98 9.34
C ALA A 149 -0.78 12.67 10.48
N ASP A 150 -1.80 13.46 10.19
CA ASP A 150 -2.60 14.14 11.19
C ASP A 150 -3.47 13.17 12.00
N ILE A 151 -4.02 12.13 11.36
CA ILE A 151 -4.72 11.05 12.06
C ILE A 151 -3.76 10.31 13.00
N ILE A 152 -2.56 9.97 12.52
CA ILE A 152 -1.55 9.28 13.35
C ILE A 152 -1.01 10.18 14.46
N ARG A 153 -0.83 11.49 14.24
CA ARG A 153 -0.48 12.44 15.32
C ARG A 153 -1.54 12.47 16.41
N ARG A 154 -2.81 12.46 16.01
CA ARG A 154 -3.93 12.60 16.93
C ARG A 154 -4.19 11.33 17.73
N PHE A 155 -4.21 10.18 17.06
CA PHE A 155 -4.67 8.92 17.67
C PHE A 155 -3.57 7.87 17.85
N GLY A 156 -2.38 8.08 17.28
CA GLY A 156 -1.30 7.09 17.24
C GLY A 156 -1.57 5.88 16.34
N ARG A 157 -2.75 5.82 15.70
CA ARG A 157 -3.24 4.72 14.87
C ARG A 157 -4.37 5.20 13.97
N PHE A 158 -4.85 4.36 13.06
CA PHE A 158 -6.00 4.63 12.21
C PHE A 158 -7.30 4.11 12.84
N PRO A 159 -8.22 4.97 13.32
CA PRO A 159 -9.43 4.52 14.01
C PRO A 159 -10.36 3.65 13.15
N HIS A 160 -10.39 3.88 11.82
CA HIS A 160 -11.19 3.09 10.89
C HIS A 160 -10.79 1.61 10.85
N ARG A 161 -9.56 1.27 11.27
CA ARG A 161 -9.08 -0.12 11.35
C ARG A 161 -9.48 -0.82 12.66
N ASN A 162 -10.02 -0.09 13.65
CA ASN A 162 -10.28 -0.66 14.98
C ASN A 162 -11.17 -1.89 14.94
N ARG A 163 -12.32 -1.81 14.24
CA ARG A 163 -13.27 -2.93 14.14
C ARG A 163 -12.66 -4.17 13.50
N VAL A 164 -11.95 -4.01 12.38
CA VAL A 164 -11.36 -5.13 11.63
C VAL A 164 -10.14 -5.74 12.35
N LEU A 165 -9.45 -4.95 13.17
CA LEU A 165 -8.33 -5.40 14.00
C LEU A 165 -8.75 -5.80 15.43
N GLY A 166 -10.05 -5.79 15.76
CA GLY A 166 -10.54 -6.14 17.09
C GLY A 166 -10.09 -5.20 18.23
N ARG A 167 -9.79 -3.94 17.91
CA ARG A 167 -9.34 -2.93 18.90
C ARG A 167 -10.55 -2.21 19.50
N PRO A 168 -10.52 -1.87 20.80
CA PRO A 168 -11.50 -0.95 21.37
C PRO A 168 -11.36 0.44 20.75
N THR A 169 -12.48 1.08 20.45
CA THR A 169 -12.57 2.46 19.97
C THR A 169 -12.84 3.38 21.16
N THR A 170 -12.01 4.41 21.32
CA THR A 170 -12.20 5.46 22.34
C THR A 170 -13.33 6.43 21.95
N GLU A 171 -13.84 7.21 22.90
CA GLU A 171 -14.88 8.21 22.61
C GLU A 171 -14.42 9.24 21.57
N GLU A 172 -13.17 9.69 21.65
CA GLU A 172 -12.60 10.65 20.69
C GLU A 172 -12.50 10.05 19.28
N GLU A 173 -12.05 8.80 19.18
CA GLU A 173 -11.99 8.06 17.92
C GLU A 173 -13.39 7.84 17.34
N GLN A 174 -14.39 7.52 18.18
CA GLN A 174 -15.77 7.36 17.74
C GLN A 174 -16.34 8.67 17.21
N ALA A 175 -16.14 9.78 17.92
CA ALA A 175 -16.55 11.11 17.46
C ALA A 175 -15.88 11.50 16.13
N PHE A 176 -14.61 11.12 15.92
CA PHE A 176 -13.94 11.30 14.63
C PHE A 176 -14.60 10.47 13.52
N LEU A 177 -14.90 9.20 13.77
CA LEU A 177 -15.57 8.32 12.80
C LEU A 177 -16.98 8.81 12.45
N ASP A 178 -17.75 9.30 13.43
CA ASP A 178 -19.11 9.79 13.23
C ASP A 178 -19.17 11.08 12.40
N ASN A 179 -18.11 11.89 12.43
CA ASN A 179 -17.99 13.12 11.65
C ASN A 179 -17.43 12.90 10.23
N GLY A 180 -17.62 11.71 9.67
CA GLY A 180 -17.14 11.32 8.33
C GLY A 180 -15.80 10.60 8.32
N GLY A 181 -15.06 10.65 9.43
CA GLY A 181 -13.82 9.88 9.64
C GLY A 181 -12.80 10.03 8.52
N PHE A 182 -12.15 8.91 8.19
CA PHE A 182 -11.27 8.80 7.04
C PHE A 182 -11.60 7.51 6.31
N SER A 183 -11.88 7.62 5.02
CA SER A 183 -12.11 6.51 4.11
C SER A 183 -10.99 6.49 3.07
N GLY A 184 -9.85 5.94 3.45
CA GLY A 184 -8.72 5.62 2.56
C GLY A 184 -8.23 4.22 2.82
#